data_AF-A0AAE4IMT8-F1
#
_entry.id   AF-A0AAE4IMT8-F1
#
_cell.length_a   1.000
_cell.length_b   1.000
_cell.length_c   1.000
_cell.angle_alpha   90.00
_cell.angle_beta   90.00
_cell.angle_gamma   90.00
#
_symmetry.space_group_name_H-M   'P 1'
#
loop_
_entity.id
_entity.type
_entity.pdbx_description
1 polymer ?
#
loop_
_entity_poly.entity_id
_entity_poly.type
_entity_poly.pdbx_seq_one_letter_code
_entity_poly.pdbx_strand_id
1 'polypeptide(L)'
;SRFAGGESHRVVYYWHMVANQLLTLMSNMFTNINLTDMETCYKVFRRELIQKITIEENRFGFEPEITAKIVKHKARVYEVGISYYGRTYEEGKKIGWRDGVRAVYAIVKYNVFG
;
A
#
# COMPACT_ATOMS: atom_id res chain seq x y z
N SER A 1 -23.58 -9.37 7.34
CA SER A 1 -23.32 -8.39 8.42
C SER A 1 -24.18 -7.17 8.17
N ARG A 2 -24.76 -6.57 9.21
CA ARG A 2 -25.50 -5.28 9.14
C ARG A 2 -24.64 -4.13 8.56
N PHE A 3 -23.32 -4.33 8.47
CA PHE A 3 -22.32 -3.33 8.08
C PHE A 3 -21.53 -3.70 6.82
N ALA A 4 -21.84 -4.83 6.16
CA ALA A 4 -21.23 -5.14 4.87
C ALA A 4 -22.03 -4.41 3.78
N GLY A 5 -21.38 -3.54 3.01
CA GLY A 5 -21.98 -2.96 1.80
C GLY A 5 -22.41 -4.03 0.79
N GLY A 6 -23.02 -3.61 -0.31
CA GLY A 6 -23.74 -4.50 -1.25
C GLY A 6 -22.92 -5.57 -1.98
N GLU A 7 -21.59 -5.58 -1.87
CA GLU A 7 -20.74 -6.56 -2.57
C GLU A 7 -20.12 -7.61 -1.65
N SER A 8 -20.12 -8.87 -2.11
CA SER A 8 -19.44 -9.99 -1.44
C SER A 8 -17.93 -9.81 -1.51
N HIS A 9 -17.25 -9.82 -0.36
CA HIS A 9 -15.79 -9.81 -0.27
C HIS A 9 -15.27 -11.04 0.48
N ARG A 10 -14.09 -11.54 0.09
CA ARG A 10 -13.42 -12.63 0.81
C ARG A 10 -12.91 -12.11 2.15
N VAL A 11 -13.26 -12.78 3.24
CA VAL A 11 -12.73 -12.45 4.57
C VAL A 11 -11.23 -12.76 4.59
N VAL A 12 -10.41 -11.72 4.75
CA VAL A 12 -8.96 -11.85 4.88
C VAL A 12 -8.55 -12.12 6.32
N TYR A 13 -7.34 -12.64 6.55
CA TYR A 13 -6.84 -12.88 7.89
C TYR A 13 -6.78 -11.58 8.70
N TYR A 14 -7.39 -11.59 9.88
CA TYR A 14 -7.53 -10.42 10.75
C TYR A 14 -6.20 -9.69 11.04
N TRP A 15 -5.16 -10.44 11.43
CA TRP A 15 -3.86 -9.84 11.76
C TRP A 15 -3.14 -9.22 10.56
N HIS A 16 -3.40 -9.69 9.34
CA HIS A 16 -2.90 -9.02 8.14
C HIS A 16 -3.65 -7.72 7.87
N MET A 17 -4.96 -7.70 8.07
CA MET A 17 -5.74 -6.47 7.97
C MET A 17 -5.23 -5.42 8.97
N VAL A 18 -5.05 -5.80 10.24
CA VAL A 18 -4.50 -4.89 11.26
C VAL A 18 -3.09 -4.41 10.89
N ALA A 19 -2.21 -5.31 10.43
CA ALA A 19 -0.86 -4.93 10.01
C ALA A 19 -0.87 -3.94 8.83
N ASN A 20 -1.69 -4.19 7.80
CA ASN A 20 -1.84 -3.28 6.67
C ASN A 20 -2.42 -1.92 7.10
N GLN A 21 -3.43 -1.91 7.99
CA GLN A 21 -3.98 -0.67 8.54
C GLN A 21 -2.94 0.14 9.30
N LEU A 22 -2.05 -0.51 10.06
CA LEU A 22 -0.94 0.16 10.74
C LEU A 22 0.07 0.75 9.75
N LEU A 23 0.42 0.03 8.68
CA LEU A 23 1.30 0.54 7.62
C LEU A 23 0.67 1.73 6.89
N THR A 24 -0.61 1.63 6.54
CA THR A 24 -1.37 2.72 5.90
C THR A 24 -1.44 3.94 6.82
N LEU A 25 -1.75 3.75 8.10
CA LEU A 25 -1.75 4.84 9.09
C LEU A 25 -0.40 5.54 9.15
N MET A 26 0.69 4.76 9.27
CA MET A 26 2.04 5.31 9.30
C MET A 26 2.36 6.08 8.02
N SER A 27 2.07 5.51 6.85
CA SER A 27 2.27 6.17 5.56
C SER A 27 1.50 7.48 5.47
N ASN A 28 0.22 7.50 5.85
CA ASN A 28 -0.63 8.69 5.87
C ASN A 28 -0.08 9.77 6.81
N MET A 29 0.43 9.40 8.00
CA MET A 29 1.06 10.36 8.92
C MET A 29 2.28 11.05 8.31
N PHE A 30 3.12 10.33 7.57
CA PHE A 30 4.32 10.88 6.97
C PHE A 30 4.06 11.65 5.67
N THR A 31 3.14 11.16 4.84
CA THR A 31 2.80 11.76 3.55
C THR A 31 1.75 12.87 3.66
N ASN A 32 1.05 12.94 4.80
CA ASN A 32 -0.07 13.84 5.03
C ASN A 32 -1.19 13.72 3.97
N ILE A 33 -1.45 12.49 3.51
CA ILE A 33 -2.63 12.14 2.70
C ILE A 33 -3.48 11.11 3.43
N ASN A 34 -4.71 10.91 2.99
CA ASN A 34 -5.66 10.00 3.62
C ASN A 34 -6.04 8.87 2.66
N LEU A 35 -5.27 7.78 2.67
CA LEU A 35 -5.59 6.53 1.98
C LEU A 35 -6.28 5.55 2.94
N THR A 36 -7.26 4.79 2.46
CA THR A 36 -7.88 3.70 3.24
C THR A 36 -7.05 2.43 3.16
N ASP A 37 -6.33 2.22 2.06
CA ASP A 37 -5.33 1.16 1.91
C ASP A 37 -4.17 1.67 1.04
N MET A 38 -2.96 1.65 1.59
CA MET A 38 -1.76 2.04 0.86
C MET A 38 -1.12 0.85 0.13
N GLU A 39 -1.24 -0.37 0.68
CA GLU A 39 -0.61 -1.61 0.21
C GLU A 39 -1.54 -2.39 -0.73
N THR A 40 -2.23 -1.68 -1.63
CA THR A 40 -3.29 -2.23 -2.48
C THR A 40 -2.75 -3.12 -3.59
N CYS A 41 -1.46 -3.01 -3.93
CA CYS A 41 -0.84 -3.68 -5.08
C CYS A 41 -1.48 -3.35 -6.44
N TYR A 42 -2.39 -2.38 -6.48
CA TYR A 42 -3.06 -1.87 -7.67
C TYR A 42 -2.95 -0.36 -7.68
N LYS A 43 -2.01 0.16 -8.47
CA LYS A 43 -1.83 1.59 -8.68
C LYS A 43 -1.69 1.88 -10.17
N VAL A 44 -2.39 2.91 -10.62
CA VAL A 44 -2.37 3.36 -12.02
C VAL A 44 -1.80 4.77 -12.05
N PHE A 45 -0.87 5.01 -12.96
CA PHE A 45 -0.17 6.28 -13.06
C PHE A 45 -0.27 6.86 -14.46
N ARG A 46 -0.25 8.19 -14.54
CA ARG A 46 0.06 8.86 -15.80
C ARG A 46 1.48 8.52 -16.21
N ARG A 47 1.69 8.21 -17.50
CA ARG A 47 2.98 7.81 -18.04
C ARG A 47 4.06 8.86 -17.76
N GLU A 48 3.73 10.12 -17.94
CA GLU A 48 4.65 11.25 -17.80
C GLU A 48 5.08 11.47 -16.35
N LEU A 49 4.26 11.02 -15.38
CA LEU A 49 4.58 11.08 -13.97
C LEU A 49 5.51 9.94 -13.58
N ILE A 50 5.14 8.69 -13.91
CA ILE A 50 5.90 7.51 -13.48
C ILE A 50 7.30 7.48 -14.10
N GLN A 51 7.48 7.99 -15.32
CA GLN A 51 8.80 8.07 -15.96
C GLN A 51 9.77 9.06 -15.29
N LYS A 52 9.27 9.98 -14.46
CA LYS A 52 10.11 10.92 -13.69
C LYS A 52 10.55 10.34 -12.35
N ILE A 53 9.98 9.20 -11.94
CA ILE A 53 10.21 8.59 -10.65
C ILE A 53 11.14 7.40 -10.85
N THR A 54 12.34 7.48 -10.28
CA THR A 54 13.21 6.30 -10.15
C THR A 54 12.69 5.44 -9.01
N ILE A 55 12.45 4.16 -9.27
CA ILE A 55 12.03 3.16 -8.28
C ILE A 55 13.28 2.39 -7.84
N GLU A 56 13.49 2.25 -6.55
CA GLU A 56 14.67 1.62 -5.94
C GLU A 56 14.32 0.38 -5.12
N GLU A 57 13.14 0.36 -4.48
CA GLU A 57 12.67 -0.77 -3.69
C GLU A 57 12.11 -1.87 -4.59
N ASN A 58 12.20 -3.09 -4.07
CA ASN A 58 11.64 -4.27 -4.69
C ASN A 58 10.58 -4.88 -3.77
N ARG A 59 9.73 -5.75 -4.34
CA ARG A 59 8.68 -6.47 -3.60
C ARG A 59 7.74 -5.50 -2.88
N PHE A 60 7.52 -5.72 -1.58
CA PHE A 60 6.57 -4.98 -0.76
C PHE A 60 7.03 -3.55 -0.41
N GLY A 61 8.35 -3.27 -0.48
CA GLY A 61 8.86 -1.91 -0.25
C GLY A 61 8.50 -0.91 -1.35
N PHE A 62 8.06 -1.40 -2.52
CA PHE A 62 7.65 -0.57 -3.65
C PHE A 62 6.46 0.34 -3.29
N GLU A 63 5.45 -0.19 -2.62
CA GLU A 63 4.19 0.51 -2.35
C GLU A 63 4.42 1.74 -1.44
N PRO A 64 5.18 1.65 -0.33
CA PRO A 64 5.60 2.83 0.43
C PRO A 64 6.42 3.84 -0.36
N GLU A 65 7.40 3.37 -1.14
CA GLU A 65 8.29 4.24 -1.91
C GLU A 65 7.51 5.06 -2.94
N ILE A 66 6.72 4.38 -3.77
CA ILE A 66 6.01 5.03 -4.86
C ILE A 66 4.97 6.02 -4.31
N THR A 67 4.31 5.67 -3.21
CA THR A 67 3.34 6.55 -2.55
C THR A 67 4.03 7.82 -2.05
N ALA A 68 5.16 7.71 -1.34
CA ALA A 68 5.93 8.85 -0.87
C ALA A 68 6.44 9.73 -2.04
N LYS A 69 7.00 9.12 -3.08
CA LYS A 69 7.54 9.85 -4.24
C LYS A 69 6.44 10.57 -5.02
N ILE A 70 5.25 9.99 -5.18
CA ILE A 70 4.11 10.62 -5.86
C ILE A 70 3.60 11.85 -5.10
N VAL A 71 3.50 11.74 -3.78
CA VAL A 71 3.08 12.86 -2.92
C VAL A 71 4.09 14.01 -3.01
N LYS A 72 5.40 13.70 -3.00
CA LYS A 72 6.46 14.72 -3.18
C LYS A 72 6.42 15.41 -4.55
N HIS A 73 5.97 14.70 -5.59
CA HIS A 73 5.71 15.29 -6.90
C HIS A 73 4.40 16.09 -6.98
N LYS A 74 3.69 16.27 -5.85
CA LYS A 74 2.41 16.99 -5.75
C LYS A 74 1.36 16.47 -6.74
N ALA A 75 1.39 15.18 -7.04
CA ALA A 75 0.42 14.54 -7.90
C ALA A 75 -0.94 14.44 -7.17
N ARG A 76 -2.02 14.49 -7.95
CA ARG A 76 -3.37 14.25 -7.44
C ARG A 76 -3.60 12.74 -7.31
N VAL A 77 -3.96 12.29 -6.11
CA VAL A 77 -4.21 10.89 -5.80
C VAL A 77 -5.71 10.68 -5.65
N TYR A 78 -6.22 9.61 -6.29
CA TYR A 78 -7.62 9.20 -6.20
C TYR A 78 -7.66 7.73 -5.77
N GLU A 79 -8.53 7.43 -4.81
CA GLU A 79 -8.76 6.07 -4.35
C GLU A 79 -10.05 5.53 -4.97
N VAL A 80 -9.97 4.32 -5.54
CA VAL A 80 -11.08 3.64 -6.18
C VAL A 80 -11.18 2.25 -5.58
N GLY A 81 -12.37 1.86 -5.15
CA GLY A 81 -12.61 0.53 -4.57
C GLY A 81 -12.34 -0.58 -5.59
N ILE A 82 -11.69 -1.65 -5.12
CA ILE A 82 -11.41 -2.85 -5.92
C ILE A 82 -11.90 -4.10 -5.19
N SER A 83 -12.29 -5.13 -5.96
CA SER A 83 -12.53 -6.45 -5.41
C SER A 83 -11.19 -7.19 -5.25
N TYR A 84 -10.91 -7.73 -4.06
CA TYR A 84 -9.68 -8.47 -3.78
C TYR A 84 -9.96 -9.93 -3.44
N TYR A 85 -9.29 -10.83 -4.16
CA TYR A 85 -9.32 -12.27 -3.92
C TYR A 85 -7.90 -12.73 -3.57
N GLY A 86 -7.52 -12.52 -2.31
CA GLY A 86 -6.20 -12.91 -1.81
C GLY A 86 -5.99 -14.42 -1.77
N ARG A 87 -4.73 -14.82 -1.98
CA ARG A 87 -4.29 -16.21 -1.82
C ARG A 87 -4.11 -16.56 -0.34
N THR A 88 -4.45 -17.77 0.06
CA THR A 88 -4.09 -18.37 1.35
C THR A 88 -2.61 -18.76 1.38
N TYR A 89 -2.11 -19.08 2.57
CA TYR A 89 -0.77 -19.65 2.72
C TYR A 89 -0.60 -20.98 1.98
N GLU A 90 -1.64 -21.82 1.97
CA GLU A 90 -1.68 -23.09 1.23
C GLU A 90 -1.67 -22.88 -0.29
N GLU A 91 -2.32 -21.81 -0.77
CA GLU A 91 -2.27 -21.35 -2.17
C GLU A 91 -0.93 -20.67 -2.54
N GLY A 92 0.07 -20.72 -1.63
CA GLY A 92 1.43 -20.23 -1.87
C GLY A 92 1.60 -18.73 -1.68
N LYS A 93 0.89 -18.12 -0.72
CA LYS A 93 1.15 -16.74 -0.30
C LYS A 93 2.59 -16.59 0.22
N LYS A 94 3.39 -15.77 -0.47
CA LYS A 94 4.84 -15.61 -0.21
C LYS A 94 5.18 -14.47 0.77
N ILE A 95 4.20 -13.68 1.20
CA ILE A 95 4.44 -12.52 2.05
C ILE A 95 4.61 -12.93 3.52
N GLY A 96 5.59 -12.34 4.19
CA GLY A 96 5.88 -12.62 5.59
C GLY A 96 6.19 -11.36 6.40
N TRP A 97 6.53 -11.54 7.67
CA TRP A 97 6.85 -10.44 8.58
C TRP A 97 8.05 -9.59 8.13
N ARG A 98 8.99 -10.20 7.39
CA ARG A 98 10.16 -9.49 6.83
C ARG A 98 9.75 -8.44 5.81
N ASP A 99 8.71 -8.72 5.02
CA ASP A 99 8.15 -7.75 4.08
C ASP A 99 7.53 -6.56 4.84
N GLY A 100 6.84 -6.82 5.95
CA GLY A 100 6.30 -5.77 6.82
C GLY A 100 7.37 -4.88 7.44
N VAL A 101 8.46 -5.45 7.96
CA VAL A 101 9.61 -4.66 8.47
C VAL A 101 10.24 -3.83 7.37
N ARG A 102 10.36 -4.40 6.16
CA ARG A 102 10.88 -3.66 4.99
C ARG A 102 9.95 -2.52 4.59
N ALA A 103 8.64 -2.70 4.66
CA ALA A 103 7.68 -1.64 4.39
C ALA A 103 7.81 -0.48 5.38
N VAL A 104 7.88 -0.77 6.70
CA VAL A 104 8.14 0.27 7.71
C VAL A 104 9.44 1.03 7.42
N TYR A 105 10.52 0.31 7.11
CA TYR A 105 11.78 0.93 6.72
C TYR A 105 11.62 1.84 5.50
N ALA A 106 10.93 1.40 4.45
CA ALA A 106 10.69 2.18 3.25
C ALA A 106 9.85 3.44 3.54
N ILE A 107 8.78 3.33 4.35
CA ILE A 107 7.98 4.47 4.79
C ILE A 107 8.88 5.54 5.42
N VAL A 108 9.73 5.15 6.38
CA VAL A 108 10.62 6.10 7.05
C VAL A 108 11.69 6.64 6.09
N LYS A 109 12.38 5.77 5.34
CA LYS A 109 13.44 6.15 4.38
C LYS A 109 12.94 7.22 3.41
N TYR A 110 11.84 6.94 2.71
CA TYR A 110 11.38 7.79 1.61
C TYR A 110 10.59 9.00 2.06
N ASN A 111 10.07 9.06 3.28
CA ASN A 111 9.40 10.26 3.77
C ASN A 111 10.33 11.19 4.54
N VAL A 112 11.31 10.66 5.28
CA VAL A 112 12.21 11.47 6.13
C VAL A 112 13.49 11.88 5.39
N PHE A 113 14.09 10.97 4.61
CA PHE A 113 15.42 11.18 4.03
C PHE A 113 15.45 11.29 2.50
N GLY A 114 14.39 10.84 1.82
CA GLY A 114 14.29 10.88 0.35
C GLY A 114 13.55 12.10 -0.18
#